data_AF-A0A8T1SLP2-F1
#
_entry.id   AF-A0A8T1SLP2-F1
#
_cell.length_a   1.000
_cell.length_b   1.000
_cell.length_c   1.000
_cell.angle_alpha   90.00
_cell.angle_beta   90.00
_cell.angle_gamma   90.00
#
_symmetry.space_group_name_H-M   'P 1'
#
loop_
_entity.id
_entity.type
_entity.pdbx_description
1 polymer ?
#
loop_
_entity_poly.entity_id
_entity_poly.type
_entity_poly.pdbx_seq_one_letter_code
_entity_poly.pdbx_strand_id
1 'polypeptide(L)'
;PPYKERVPRAPEIAPSVGFYPLITETVVARSVADNRRATTMQVYTHVPFNPVDLAAFRAQAGEFSTNPSKYISVFEGCLASHKPDWDDCNILMRTLLSEVERNQVVSKAREEARRRHDRDIQNVPIPADMVPIADPRWNPNGPQDQTRLNTYKELLLHGLRHSAVRHNNWAKPYELIQESKESPVAFLQRIRDTIRQNTN
;
A
#
# COMPACT_ATOMS: atom_id res chain seq x y z
N PRO A 1 20.12 60.47 5.68
CA PRO A 1 18.98 59.85 6.39
C PRO A 1 17.71 60.72 6.25
N PRO A 2 16.60 60.14 5.75
CA PRO A 2 15.59 59.69 6.72
C PRO A 2 14.87 58.40 6.33
N TYR A 3 14.50 57.64 7.35
CA TYR A 3 13.52 56.55 7.29
C TYR A 3 12.13 57.12 7.05
N LYS A 4 11.36 56.50 6.15
CA LYS A 4 9.89 56.53 6.17
C LYS A 4 9.43 55.10 6.45
N GLU A 5 8.84 54.90 7.62
CA GLU A 5 8.10 53.69 7.97
C GLU A 5 6.92 53.52 7.00
N ARG A 6 6.79 52.32 6.42
CA ARG A 6 5.48 51.76 6.04
C ARG A 6 5.44 50.25 6.33
N VAL A 7 4.73 49.96 7.42
CA VAL A 7 3.84 48.82 7.75
C VAL A 7 4.31 47.41 7.37
N PRO A 8 4.43 46.47 8.33
CA PRO A 8 4.62 45.05 8.03
C PRO A 8 3.49 44.56 7.14
N ARG A 9 3.81 44.13 5.92
CA ARG A 9 2.86 43.41 5.09
C ARG A 9 2.64 42.06 5.77
N ALA A 10 1.40 41.74 6.12
CA ALA A 10 1.04 40.41 6.62
C ALA A 10 1.59 39.35 5.64
N PRO A 11 2.13 38.23 6.12
CA PRO A 11 2.52 37.15 5.23
C PRO A 11 1.31 36.77 4.39
N GLU A 12 1.51 36.71 3.08
CA GLU A 12 0.52 36.23 2.15
C GLU A 12 0.18 34.80 2.59
N ILE A 13 -1.01 34.61 3.17
CA ILE A 13 -1.53 33.29 3.50
C ILE A 13 -1.78 32.64 2.14
N ALA A 14 -0.77 31.93 1.66
CA ALA A 14 -0.93 31.04 0.52
C ALA A 14 -2.05 30.05 0.87
N PRO A 15 -2.98 29.79 -0.06
CA PRO A 15 -4.17 29.01 0.22
C PRO A 15 -3.81 27.62 0.77
N SER A 16 -4.52 27.20 1.82
CA SER A 16 -4.62 25.80 2.24
C SER A 16 -5.28 25.00 1.13
N VAL A 17 -4.48 24.55 0.16
CA VAL A 17 -4.86 23.51 -0.80
C VAL A 17 -3.60 22.70 -1.04
N GLY A 18 -3.62 21.46 -0.56
CA GLY A 18 -2.62 20.45 -0.91
C GLY A 18 -2.61 20.26 -2.42
N PHE A 19 -1.72 20.98 -3.09
CA PHE A 19 -1.32 20.68 -4.45
C PHE A 19 -0.44 19.43 -4.38
N TYR A 20 -1.04 18.26 -4.60
CA TYR A 20 -0.28 17.11 -5.06
C TYR A 20 -0.20 17.23 -6.58
N PRO A 21 1.01 17.31 -7.17
CA PRO A 21 1.16 17.54 -8.59
C PRO A 21 0.45 16.42 -9.36
N LEU A 22 -0.29 16.82 -10.40
CA LEU A 22 -0.64 15.92 -11.47
C LEU A 22 0.61 15.16 -11.89
N ILE A 23 0.44 13.84 -12.02
CA ILE A 23 1.35 12.96 -12.77
C ILE A 23 1.67 13.70 -14.06
N THR A 24 2.94 14.08 -14.22
CA THR A 24 3.36 14.94 -15.31
C THR A 24 3.22 14.15 -16.61
N GLU A 25 2.17 14.40 -17.39
CA GLU A 25 2.24 14.14 -18.83
C GLU A 25 3.19 15.19 -19.41
N THR A 26 4.48 14.87 -19.47
CA THR A 26 5.44 15.72 -20.19
C THR A 26 5.23 15.56 -21.69
N VAL A 27 4.56 16.54 -22.31
CA VAL A 27 4.48 16.69 -23.77
C VAL A 27 5.82 17.21 -24.27
N VAL A 28 6.64 16.33 -24.86
CA VAL A 28 7.90 16.74 -25.50
C VAL A 28 7.59 17.22 -26.93
N ALA A 29 7.66 18.53 -27.16
CA ALA A 29 7.69 19.08 -28.50
C ALA A 29 9.14 19.20 -28.99
N ARG A 30 9.49 18.49 -30.07
CA ARG A 30 10.60 18.86 -30.95
C ARG A 30 10.12 18.83 -32.40
N SER A 31 10.16 19.99 -33.04
CA SER A 31 10.12 20.16 -34.50
C SER A 31 11.56 20.48 -34.94
N VAL A 32 12.09 20.05 -36.08
CA VAL A 32 11.55 20.24 -37.43
C VAL A 32 11.96 19.10 -38.38
N ALA A 33 11.04 18.81 -39.30
CA ALA A 33 11.16 18.06 -40.56
C ALA A 33 10.71 16.59 -40.53
N ASP A 34 9.79 16.34 -41.46
CA ASP A 34 9.13 15.11 -41.88
C ASP A 34 7.95 14.54 -41.10
N ASN A 35 6.96 14.17 -41.92
CA ASN A 35 5.59 13.74 -41.69
C ASN A 35 5.45 12.60 -40.65
N ARG A 36 5.70 12.89 -39.38
CA ARG A 36 5.54 11.95 -38.27
C ARG A 36 4.31 12.31 -37.44
N ARG A 37 3.37 11.37 -37.36
CA ARG A 37 2.27 11.40 -36.39
C ARG A 37 2.87 11.65 -35.01
N ALA A 38 2.48 12.76 -34.37
CA ALA A 38 2.81 12.99 -32.98
C ALA A 38 2.28 11.81 -32.16
N THR A 39 3.20 11.04 -31.55
CA THR A 39 2.82 9.96 -30.65
C THR A 39 2.91 10.51 -29.24
N THR A 40 1.76 10.66 -28.58
CA THR A 40 1.73 10.91 -27.15
C THR A 40 2.34 9.72 -26.43
N MET A 41 3.43 9.93 -25.70
CA MET A 41 4.07 8.90 -24.87
C MET A 41 3.91 9.28 -23.40
N GLN A 42 3.38 8.36 -22.60
CA GLN A 42 3.37 8.50 -21.15
C GLN A 42 4.74 8.10 -20.61
N VAL A 43 5.34 8.99 -19.83
CA VAL A 43 6.64 8.77 -19.20
C VAL A 43 6.46 8.82 -17.69
N TYR A 44 6.89 7.77 -17.01
CA TYR A 44 6.96 7.65 -15.56
C TYR A 44 8.31 8.19 -15.08
N THR A 45 8.26 9.18 -14.21
CA THR A 45 9.42 9.68 -13.46
C THR A 45 9.23 9.33 -11.99
N HIS A 46 10.25 8.73 -11.38
CA HIS A 46 10.20 8.37 -9.97
C HIS A 46 10.23 9.63 -9.11
N VAL A 47 9.28 9.72 -8.17
CA VAL A 47 9.24 10.71 -7.12
C VAL A 47 9.01 9.95 -5.81
N PRO A 48 9.98 9.97 -4.88
CA PRO A 48 9.84 9.27 -3.61
C PRO A 48 8.64 9.78 -2.81
N PHE A 49 8.04 8.90 -2.00
CA PHE A 49 7.03 9.32 -1.04
C PHE A 49 7.58 10.35 -0.04
N ASN A 50 6.82 11.42 0.20
CA ASN A 50 7.10 12.35 1.27
C ASN A 50 6.75 11.71 2.64
N PRO A 51 7.60 11.86 3.67
CA PRO A 51 7.28 11.44 5.05
C PRO A 51 5.91 11.90 5.56
N VAL A 52 5.44 13.09 5.17
CA VAL A 52 4.12 13.61 5.56
C VAL A 52 2.99 12.76 5.00
N ASP A 53 3.10 12.34 3.73
CA ASP A 53 2.09 11.51 3.08
C ASP A 53 2.07 10.11 3.67
N LEU A 54 3.25 9.53 3.92
CA LEU A 54 3.38 8.23 4.58
C LEU A 54 2.75 8.24 5.98
N ALA A 55 2.96 9.30 6.75
CA ALA A 55 2.33 9.48 8.06
C ALA A 55 0.81 9.62 7.95
N ALA A 56 0.32 10.38 6.97
CA ALA A 56 -1.10 10.55 6.71
C ALA A 56 -1.78 9.23 6.31
N PHE A 57 -1.17 8.44 5.41
CA PHE A 57 -1.69 7.13 5.03
C PHE A 57 -1.72 6.18 6.22
N ARG A 58 -0.68 6.17 7.05
CA ARG A 58 -0.65 5.36 8.28
C ARG A 58 -1.78 5.75 9.24
N ALA A 59 -1.97 7.04 9.47
CA ALA A 59 -3.05 7.54 10.33
C ALA A 59 -4.44 7.20 9.77
N GLN A 60 -4.62 7.31 8.45
CA GLN A 60 -5.89 7.00 7.79
C GLN A 60 -6.19 5.51 7.80
N ALA A 61 -5.21 4.66 7.48
CA ALA A 61 -5.36 3.21 7.45
C ALA A 61 -5.64 2.64 8.84
N GLY A 62 -4.94 3.14 9.87
CA GLY A 62 -4.90 2.50 11.18
C GLY A 62 -4.18 1.14 11.14
N GLU A 63 -4.45 0.30 12.13
CA GLU A 63 -3.85 -1.04 12.18
C GLU A 63 -4.60 -2.02 11.29
N PHE A 64 -3.86 -2.77 10.47
CA PHE A 64 -4.42 -3.77 9.56
C PHE A 64 -5.20 -4.86 10.33
N SER A 65 -4.66 -5.37 11.44
CA SER A 65 -5.32 -6.33 12.32
C SER A 65 -6.69 -5.88 12.87
N THR A 66 -6.90 -4.57 13.05
CA THR A 66 -8.11 -4.00 13.65
C THR A 66 -9.21 -3.77 12.63
N ASN A 67 -8.87 -3.22 11.45
CA ASN A 67 -9.84 -3.00 10.37
C ASN A 67 -9.22 -3.27 8.99
N PRO A 68 -9.10 -4.56 8.59
CA PRO A 68 -8.48 -4.95 7.33
C PRO A 68 -9.11 -4.27 6.11
N SER A 69 -10.44 -4.13 6.10
CA SER A 69 -11.17 -3.54 4.98
C SER A 69 -10.82 -2.06 4.75
N LYS A 70 -10.79 -1.27 5.84
CA LYS A 70 -10.39 0.15 5.76
C LYS A 70 -8.94 0.28 5.31
N TYR A 71 -8.06 -0.54 5.88
CA TYR A 71 -6.65 -0.59 5.51
C TYR A 71 -6.47 -0.89 4.02
N ILE A 72 -7.11 -1.94 3.51
CA ILE A 72 -7.04 -2.35 2.10
C ILE A 72 -7.50 -1.21 1.19
N SER A 73 -8.60 -0.54 1.54
CA SER A 73 -9.11 0.60 0.79
C SER A 73 -8.11 1.75 0.72
N VAL A 74 -7.42 2.07 1.83
CA VAL A 74 -6.37 3.10 1.84
C VAL A 74 -5.17 2.67 1.01
N PHE A 75 -4.73 1.41 1.12
CA PHE A 75 -3.63 0.88 0.33
C PHE A 75 -3.94 0.92 -1.18
N GLU A 76 -5.13 0.48 -1.59
CA GLU A 76 -5.63 0.58 -2.97
C GLU A 76 -5.64 2.04 -3.46
N GLY A 77 -6.09 2.97 -2.62
CA GLY A 77 -6.05 4.40 -2.91
C GLY A 77 -4.62 4.92 -3.15
N CYS A 78 -3.64 4.48 -2.35
CA CYS A 78 -2.23 4.81 -2.54
C CYS A 78 -1.70 4.29 -3.88
N LEU A 79 -2.01 3.04 -4.23
CA LEU A 79 -1.60 2.44 -5.50
C LEU A 79 -2.15 3.21 -6.71
N ALA A 80 -3.41 3.65 -6.64
CA ALA A 80 -4.08 4.36 -7.73
C ALA A 80 -3.55 5.80 -7.91
N SER A 81 -3.38 6.52 -6.80
CA SER A 81 -2.99 7.93 -6.78
C SER A 81 -1.51 8.14 -7.09
N HIS A 82 -0.63 7.36 -6.46
CA HIS A 82 0.82 7.58 -6.53
C HIS A 82 1.53 6.68 -7.54
N LYS A 83 0.85 5.64 -8.04
CA LYS A 83 1.39 4.65 -8.99
C LYS A 83 2.79 4.15 -8.61
N PRO A 84 3.00 3.73 -7.35
CA PRO A 84 4.32 3.37 -6.81
C PRO A 84 5.01 2.30 -7.64
N ASP A 85 6.34 2.32 -7.71
CA ASP A 85 7.11 1.21 -8.26
C ASP A 85 7.24 0.03 -7.26
N TRP A 86 8.14 -0.92 -7.54
CA TRP A 86 8.36 -2.06 -6.65
C TRP A 86 8.92 -1.64 -5.28
N ASP A 87 9.87 -0.71 -5.22
CA ASP A 87 10.48 -0.29 -3.96
C ASP A 87 9.50 0.55 -3.14
N ASP A 88 8.79 1.46 -3.80
CA ASP A 88 7.73 2.27 -3.21
C ASP A 88 6.63 1.39 -2.57
N CYS A 89 6.24 0.28 -3.22
CA CYS A 89 5.30 -0.69 -2.64
C CYS A 89 5.86 -1.37 -1.38
N ASN A 90 7.16 -1.68 -1.36
CA ASN A 90 7.82 -2.23 -0.17
C ASN A 90 7.91 -1.21 0.96
N ILE A 91 8.15 0.07 0.65
CA ILE A 91 8.12 1.18 1.61
C ILE A 91 6.72 1.30 2.21
N LEU A 92 5.66 1.29 1.40
CA LEU A 92 4.28 1.31 1.89
C LEU A 92 4.00 0.13 2.81
N MET A 93 4.30 -1.11 2.39
CA MET A 93 4.08 -2.29 3.23
C MET A 93 4.85 -2.22 4.56
N ARG A 94 6.12 -1.79 4.56
CA ARG A 94 6.93 -1.63 5.78
C ARG A 94 6.43 -0.51 6.69
N THR A 95 5.90 0.55 6.11
CA THR A 95 5.39 1.70 6.86
C THR A 95 4.04 1.39 7.49
N LEU A 96 3.22 0.58 6.83
CA LEU A 96 1.83 0.40 7.19
C LEU A 96 1.53 -0.94 7.88
N LEU A 97 2.36 -1.98 7.71
CA LEU A 97 2.18 -3.30 8.33
C LEU A 97 3.26 -3.58 9.36
N SER A 98 2.92 -4.39 10.37
CA SER A 98 3.93 -5.09 11.16
C SER A 98 4.69 -6.10 10.30
N GLU A 99 5.84 -6.54 10.77
CA GLU A 99 6.63 -7.58 10.09
C GLU A 99 5.84 -8.88 9.89
N VAL A 100 5.05 -9.29 10.89
CA VAL A 100 4.25 -10.51 10.83
C VAL A 100 3.17 -10.38 9.75
N GLU A 101 2.43 -9.27 9.74
CA GLU A 101 1.40 -8.99 8.73
C GLU A 101 2.00 -8.94 7.32
N ARG A 102 3.13 -8.24 7.15
CA ARG A 102 3.85 -8.16 5.88
C ARG A 102 4.24 -9.54 5.36
N ASN A 103 4.79 -10.39 6.23
CA ASN A 103 5.20 -11.74 5.84
C ASN A 103 4.00 -12.59 5.40
N GLN A 104 2.86 -12.45 6.08
CA GLN A 104 1.61 -13.13 5.69
C GLN A 104 1.07 -12.63 4.35
N VAL A 105 1.07 -11.31 4.12
CA VAL A 105 0.67 -10.70 2.84
C VAL A 105 1.52 -11.24 1.70
N VAL A 106 2.84 -11.23 1.84
CA VAL A 106 3.78 -11.74 0.82
C VAL A 106 3.59 -13.25 0.62
N SER A 107 3.37 -14.02 1.70
CA SER A 107 3.08 -15.46 1.60
C SER A 107 1.81 -15.73 0.79
N LYS A 108 0.73 -15.00 1.06
CA LYS A 108 -0.55 -15.16 0.36
C LYS A 108 -0.49 -14.67 -1.08
N ALA A 109 0.27 -13.60 -1.35
CA ALA A 109 0.58 -13.15 -2.70
C ALA A 109 1.31 -14.25 -3.50
N ARG A 110 2.31 -14.91 -2.89
CA ARG A 110 3.08 -16.00 -3.51
C ARG A 110 2.30 -17.29 -3.71
N GLU A 111 1.41 -17.62 -2.78
CA GLU A 111 0.48 -18.74 -2.91
C GLU A 111 -0.40 -18.55 -4.14
N GLU A 112 -0.97 -17.35 -4.32
CA GLU A 112 -1.75 -17.02 -5.51
C GLU A 112 -0.90 -16.99 -6.79
N ALA A 113 0.30 -16.42 -6.72
CA ALA A 113 1.25 -16.43 -7.84
C ALA A 113 1.55 -17.87 -8.31
N ARG A 114 1.80 -18.79 -7.37
CA ARG A 114 1.97 -20.22 -7.63
C ARG A 114 0.72 -20.83 -8.25
N ARG A 115 -0.44 -20.57 -7.68
CA ARG A 115 -1.72 -21.05 -8.20
C ARG A 115 -2.00 -20.57 -9.62
N ARG A 116 -1.57 -19.35 -9.99
CA ARG A 116 -1.67 -18.84 -11.38
C ARG A 116 -0.69 -19.57 -12.31
N HIS A 117 0.56 -19.72 -11.89
CA HIS A 117 1.59 -20.43 -12.65
C HIS A 117 1.21 -21.89 -12.92
N ASP A 118 0.76 -22.62 -11.90
CA ASP A 118 0.39 -24.04 -12.03
C ASP A 118 -0.80 -24.27 -12.98
N ARG A 119 -1.65 -23.24 -13.20
CA ARG A 119 -2.76 -23.31 -14.17
C ARG A 119 -2.32 -23.07 -15.61
N ASP A 120 -1.24 -22.33 -15.82
CA ASP A 120 -0.71 -22.02 -17.15
C ASP A 120 0.81 -21.82 -17.09
N ILE A 121 1.52 -22.95 -17.00
CA ILE A 121 2.97 -23.01 -16.83
C ILE A 121 3.71 -22.36 -18.03
N GLN A 122 3.08 -22.31 -19.20
CA GLN A 122 3.72 -21.80 -20.43
C GLN A 122 3.66 -20.28 -20.53
N ASN A 123 2.56 -19.65 -20.09
CA ASN A 123 2.36 -18.21 -20.30
C ASN A 123 2.50 -17.38 -19.02
N VAL A 124 2.39 -17.98 -17.83
CA VAL A 124 2.51 -17.27 -16.55
C VAL A 124 3.93 -17.41 -16.01
N PRO A 125 4.62 -16.30 -15.66
CA PRO A 125 5.95 -16.36 -15.07
C PRO A 125 6.01 -17.20 -13.79
N ILE A 126 7.21 -17.61 -13.37
CA ILE A 126 7.36 -18.32 -12.10
C ILE A 126 7.00 -17.40 -10.91
N PRO A 127 6.54 -17.94 -9.77
CA PRO A 127 6.12 -17.13 -8.62
C PRO A 127 7.20 -16.19 -8.07
N ALA A 128 8.47 -16.57 -8.20
CA ALA A 128 9.60 -15.74 -7.77
C ALA A 128 9.73 -14.46 -8.60
N ASP A 129 9.34 -14.49 -9.87
CA ASP A 129 9.38 -13.33 -10.75
C ASP A 129 8.15 -12.45 -10.55
N MET A 130 6.99 -13.03 -10.22
CA MET A 130 5.77 -12.25 -9.97
C MET A 130 5.77 -11.54 -8.60
N VAL A 131 6.38 -12.17 -7.58
CA VAL A 131 6.52 -11.60 -6.22
C VAL A 131 7.97 -11.75 -5.74
N PRO A 132 8.89 -10.93 -6.29
CA PRO A 132 10.32 -11.02 -6.00
C PRO A 132 10.65 -10.53 -4.59
N ILE A 133 11.67 -11.13 -3.96
CA ILE A 133 12.22 -10.70 -2.65
C ILE A 133 13.16 -9.50 -2.79
N ALA A 134 13.96 -9.49 -3.84
CA ALA A 134 14.92 -8.44 -4.13
C ALA A 134 14.42 -7.56 -5.27
N ASP A 135 15.01 -6.37 -5.40
CA ASP A 135 14.65 -5.41 -6.45
C ASP A 135 14.77 -6.05 -7.85
N PRO A 136 13.64 -6.19 -8.57
CA PRO A 136 13.64 -6.77 -9.91
C PRO A 136 14.10 -5.78 -10.99
N ARG A 137 14.35 -4.50 -10.64
CA ARG A 137 14.74 -3.41 -11.55
C ARG A 137 13.75 -3.18 -12.68
N TRP A 138 12.45 -3.36 -12.41
CA TRP A 138 11.40 -3.10 -13.38
C TRP A 138 11.33 -1.62 -13.73
N ASN A 139 11.42 -1.32 -15.03
CA ASN A 139 11.26 0.05 -15.51
C ASN A 139 9.79 0.32 -15.90
N PRO A 140 9.06 1.21 -15.21
CA PRO A 140 7.66 1.49 -15.53
C PRO A 140 7.45 2.11 -16.92
N ASN A 141 8.50 2.64 -17.55
CA ASN A 141 8.46 3.12 -18.93
C ASN A 141 8.50 1.98 -19.97
N GLY A 142 8.82 0.76 -19.55
CA GLY A 142 8.78 -0.43 -20.39
C GLY A 142 7.41 -1.12 -20.31
N PRO A 143 6.71 -1.40 -21.43
CA PRO A 143 5.38 -2.02 -21.38
C PRO A 143 5.33 -3.37 -20.64
N GLN A 144 6.36 -4.21 -20.82
CA GLN A 144 6.45 -5.51 -20.16
C GLN A 144 6.65 -5.37 -18.65
N ASP A 145 7.57 -4.49 -18.24
CA ASP A 145 7.86 -4.25 -16.83
C ASP A 145 6.72 -3.52 -16.12
N GLN A 146 6.00 -2.63 -16.82
CA GLN A 146 4.76 -2.03 -16.31
C GLN A 146 3.69 -3.11 -16.06
N THR A 147 3.60 -4.11 -16.93
CA THR A 147 2.67 -5.23 -16.76
C THR A 147 3.05 -6.09 -15.56
N ARG A 148 4.35 -6.37 -15.37
CA ARG A 148 4.87 -7.07 -14.19
C ARG A 148 4.60 -6.28 -12.91
N LEU A 149 4.82 -4.98 -12.92
CA LEU A 149 4.54 -4.09 -11.79
C LEU A 149 3.05 -4.07 -11.43
N ASN A 150 2.16 -4.03 -12.42
CA ASN A 150 0.71 -4.11 -12.18
C ASN A 150 0.31 -5.48 -11.60
N THR A 151 0.88 -6.56 -12.14
CA THR A 151 0.64 -7.93 -11.63
C THR A 151 1.13 -8.05 -10.18
N TYR A 152 2.30 -7.48 -9.86
CA TYR A 152 2.82 -7.45 -8.50
C TYR A 152 1.88 -6.71 -7.53
N LYS A 153 1.39 -5.53 -7.91
CA LYS A 153 0.40 -4.76 -7.13
C LYS A 153 -0.89 -5.53 -6.89
N GLU A 154 -1.42 -6.20 -7.91
CA GLU A 154 -2.60 -7.07 -7.79
C GLU A 154 -2.36 -8.24 -6.82
N LEU A 155 -1.19 -8.87 -6.89
CA LEU A 155 -0.82 -9.96 -5.99
C LEU A 155 -0.65 -9.48 -4.54
N LEU A 156 -0.13 -8.26 -4.32
CA LEU A 156 -0.10 -7.66 -2.99
C LEU A 156 -1.51 -7.41 -2.44
N LEU A 157 -2.43 -6.88 -3.26
CA LEU A 157 -3.83 -6.71 -2.86
C LEU A 157 -4.52 -8.06 -2.58
N HIS A 158 -4.24 -9.08 -3.39
CA HIS A 158 -4.69 -10.44 -3.09
C HIS A 158 -4.12 -10.91 -1.75
N GLY A 159 -2.82 -10.69 -1.53
CA GLY A 159 -2.13 -10.98 -0.29
C GLY A 159 -2.81 -10.35 0.91
N LEU A 160 -3.11 -9.05 0.87
CA LEU A 160 -3.84 -8.33 1.91
C LEU A 160 -5.25 -8.88 2.16
N ARG A 161 -6.01 -9.15 1.09
CA ARG A 161 -7.38 -9.67 1.21
C ARG A 161 -7.42 -11.07 1.85
N HIS A 162 -6.35 -11.85 1.71
CA HIS A 162 -6.29 -13.25 2.17
C HIS A 162 -5.31 -13.49 3.32
N SER A 163 -4.56 -12.47 3.75
CA SER A 163 -3.76 -12.48 4.98
C SER A 163 -4.59 -12.10 6.20
N ALA A 164 -5.68 -11.35 5.99
CA ALA A 164 -6.63 -10.93 7.03
C ALA A 164 -7.41 -12.08 7.70
N VAL A 165 -7.10 -13.34 7.37
CA VAL A 165 -7.66 -14.54 8.00
C VAL A 165 -7.11 -14.64 9.42
N ARG A 166 -7.73 -13.83 10.29
CA ARG A 166 -7.58 -13.66 11.74
C ARG A 166 -6.16 -13.83 12.24
N HIS A 167 -5.54 -12.73 12.66
CA HIS A 167 -4.54 -12.83 13.71
C HIS A 167 -5.12 -13.73 14.80
N ASN A 168 -4.47 -14.87 15.04
CA ASN A 168 -4.75 -15.73 16.18
C ASN A 168 -4.39 -14.90 17.41
N ASN A 169 -5.30 -14.00 17.81
CA ASN A 169 -5.08 -13.06 18.89
C ASN A 169 -5.35 -13.81 20.20
N TRP A 170 -4.38 -14.65 20.54
CA TRP A 170 -4.36 -15.40 21.79
C TRP A 170 -4.20 -14.49 23.00
N ALA A 171 -3.71 -13.25 22.84
CA ALA A 171 -3.57 -12.31 23.95
C ALA A 171 -4.93 -11.97 24.60
N LYS A 172 -5.98 -11.78 23.79
CA LYS A 172 -7.32 -11.43 24.31
C LYS A 172 -7.93 -12.47 25.26
N PRO A 173 -7.93 -13.78 24.97
CA PRO A 173 -8.31 -14.79 25.95
C PRO A 173 -7.48 -14.75 27.24
N TYR A 174 -6.19 -14.43 27.17
CA TYR A 174 -5.30 -14.34 28.35
C TYR A 174 -5.52 -13.06 29.19
N GLU A 175 -6.14 -12.02 28.63
CA GLU A 175 -6.51 -10.79 29.34
C GLU A 175 -7.79 -10.95 30.19
N LEU A 176 -8.56 -12.02 29.98
CA LEU A 176 -9.80 -12.25 30.70
C LEU A 176 -9.52 -12.68 32.14
N ILE A 177 -10.04 -11.90 33.09
CA ILE A 177 -10.05 -12.23 34.51
C ILE A 177 -11.50 -12.57 34.90
N GLN A 178 -11.68 -13.61 35.71
CA GLN A 178 -12.99 -13.97 36.25
C GLN A 178 -13.44 -12.88 37.22
N GLU A 179 -14.62 -12.30 36.98
CA GLU A 179 -15.15 -11.28 37.88
C GLU A 179 -15.62 -11.90 39.20
N SER A 180 -15.61 -11.11 40.28
CA SER A 180 -15.94 -11.60 41.63
C SER A 180 -17.37 -12.13 41.79
N LYS A 181 -18.27 -11.82 40.84
CA LYS A 181 -19.67 -12.27 40.81
C LYS A 181 -19.97 -13.21 39.62
N GLU A 182 -18.97 -13.50 38.78
CA GLU A 182 -19.14 -14.34 37.60
C GLU A 182 -18.99 -15.81 38.00
N SER A 183 -19.97 -16.64 37.61
CA SER A 183 -19.87 -18.08 37.86
C SER A 183 -18.75 -18.70 37.01
N PRO A 184 -18.09 -19.78 37.47
CA PRO A 184 -17.02 -20.43 36.70
C PRO A 184 -17.46 -20.86 35.28
N VAL A 185 -18.75 -21.22 35.12
CA VAL A 185 -19.32 -21.60 33.83
C VAL A 185 -19.49 -20.40 32.90
N ALA A 186 -19.93 -19.26 33.42
CA ALA A 186 -20.05 -18.03 32.64
C ALA A 186 -18.68 -17.53 32.17
N PHE A 187 -17.67 -17.60 33.04
CA PHE A 187 -16.30 -17.24 32.70
C PHE A 187 -15.71 -18.13 31.60
N LEU A 188 -15.89 -19.45 31.72
CA LEU A 188 -15.51 -20.43 30.69
C LEU A 188 -16.18 -20.14 29.35
N GLN A 189 -17.46 -19.76 29.37
CA GLN A 189 -18.19 -19.41 28.17
C GLN A 189 -17.62 -18.15 27.51
N ARG A 190 -17.29 -17.13 28.30
CA ARG A 190 -16.66 -15.89 27.82
C ARG A 190 -15.27 -16.12 27.23
N ILE A 191 -14.46 -17.00 27.82
CA ILE A 191 -13.18 -17.45 27.23
C ILE A 191 -13.43 -18.13 25.88
N ARG A 192 -14.34 -19.10 25.81
CA ARG A 192 -14.64 -19.84 24.57
C ARG A 192 -15.17 -18.93 23.46
N ASP A 193 -16.03 -17.99 23.80
CA ASP A 193 -16.59 -17.04 22.84
C ASP A 193 -15.51 -16.05 22.36
N THR A 194 -14.62 -15.62 23.26
CA THR A 194 -13.46 -14.77 22.90
C THR A 194 -12.49 -15.51 21.99
N ILE A 195 -12.19 -16.80 22.26
CA ILE A 195 -11.38 -17.65 21.38
C ILE A 195 -12.06 -17.78 20.01
N ARG A 196 -13.34 -18.15 19.96
CA ARG A 196 -14.09 -18.27 18.68
C ARG A 196 -14.13 -16.99 17.85
N GLN A 197 -14.11 -15.83 18.51
CA GLN A 197 -14.11 -14.53 17.85
C GLN A 197 -12.72 -14.07 17.41
N ASN A 198 -11.65 -14.47 18.13
CA ASN A 198 -10.30 -13.91 17.96
C ASN A 198 -9.25 -14.92 17.47
N THR A 199 -9.60 -16.19 17.31
CA THR A 199 -8.75 -17.25 16.74
C THR A 199 -9.49 -17.99 15.62
N ASN A 200 -8.75 -18.58 14.67
CA ASN A 200 -9.31 -19.42 13.59
C ASN A 200 -9.46 -20.87 14.04
#